data_AF-A0ABD7TAC7-F1
#
_entry.id   AF-A0ABD7TAC7-F1
#
_cell.length_a   1.000
_cell.length_b   1.000
_cell.length_c   1.000
_cell.angle_alpha   90.00
_cell.angle_beta   90.00
_cell.angle_gamma   90.00
#
_symmetry.space_group_name_H-M   'P 1'
#
loop_
_entity.id
_entity.type
_entity.pdbx_description
1 polymer ?
#
loop_
_entity_poly.entity_id
_entity_poly.type
_entity_poly.pdbx_seq_one_letter_code
_entity_poly.pdbx_strand_id
1 'polypeptide(L)'
;MTSATALADELPRSEQLKAFRAAGFNQETSECEIETTASYTPATMELVKDLNGDGRPDALITEGSTDCYGQAGTGFYLVSQQSDGHWKLMLEENGVAQFLASKGNDGWPDIEVGGPGFCFPVIRYDGQRYRFHHSVGERCAD
;
A
#
# COMPACT_ATOMS: atom_id res chain seq x y z
N MET A 1 7.20 19.00 9.51
CA MET A 1 7.13 18.66 8.07
C MET A 1 8.34 17.77 7.79
N THR A 2 8.18 16.48 8.04
CA THR A 2 9.19 15.46 7.73
C THR A 2 8.88 15.01 6.32
N SER A 3 9.73 15.33 5.35
CA SER A 3 9.55 14.93 3.95
C SER A 3 9.44 13.42 3.84
N ALA A 4 8.57 12.91 2.96
CA ALA A 4 8.46 11.49 2.61
C ALA A 4 9.82 10.87 2.22
N THR A 5 10.76 11.70 1.74
CA THR A 5 12.15 11.33 1.43
C THR A 5 12.94 10.76 2.62
N ALA A 6 12.61 11.12 3.86
CA ALA A 6 13.37 10.68 5.04
C ALA A 6 12.97 9.28 5.56
N LEU A 7 11.79 8.77 5.20
CA LEU A 7 11.27 7.50 5.72
C LEU A 7 11.79 6.28 4.94
N ALA A 8 12.00 6.42 3.62
CA ALA A 8 12.61 5.37 2.80
C ALA A 8 14.11 5.17 3.11
N ASP A 9 14.81 6.22 3.56
CA ASP A 9 16.25 6.19 3.86
C ASP A 9 16.61 5.32 5.09
N GLU A 10 15.64 4.93 5.93
CA GLU A 10 15.89 4.03 7.06
C GLU A 10 16.02 2.55 6.63
N LEU A 11 15.42 2.17 5.50
CA LEU A 11 15.49 0.82 4.96
C LEU A 11 16.70 0.67 4.02
N PRO A 12 17.63 -0.28 4.23
CA PRO A 12 18.76 -0.46 3.33
C PRO A 12 18.30 -0.65 1.88
N ARG A 13 19.02 -0.06 0.91
CA ARG A 13 18.64 -0.12 -0.51
C ARG A 13 18.36 -1.54 -1.02
N SER A 14 19.09 -2.54 -0.53
CA SER A 14 18.87 -3.94 -0.86
C SER A 14 17.51 -4.47 -0.41
N GLU A 15 17.02 -4.01 0.74
CA GLU A 15 15.69 -4.34 1.28
C GLU A 15 14.60 -3.57 0.55
N GLN A 16 14.80 -2.29 0.23
CA GLN A 16 13.87 -1.54 -0.62
C GLN A 16 13.60 -2.28 -1.94
N LEU A 17 14.66 -2.74 -2.62
CA LEU A 17 14.53 -3.51 -3.87
C LEU A 17 13.81 -4.86 -3.68
N LYS A 18 13.90 -5.49 -2.50
CA LYS A 18 13.13 -6.73 -2.21
C LYS A 18 11.66 -6.40 -1.96
N ALA A 19 11.37 -5.30 -1.26
CA ALA A 19 10.02 -4.82 -1.02
C ALA A 19 9.31 -4.47 -2.33
N PHE A 20 9.95 -3.69 -3.22
CA PHE A 20 9.41 -3.42 -4.55
C PHE A 20 9.19 -4.70 -5.38
N ARG A 21 10.14 -5.64 -5.39
CA ARG A 21 9.94 -6.94 -6.07
C ARG A 21 8.76 -7.72 -5.50
N ALA A 22 8.54 -7.69 -4.19
CA ALA A 22 7.40 -8.35 -3.57
C ALA A 22 6.07 -7.72 -3.99
N ALA A 23 6.05 -6.41 -4.27
CA ALA A 23 4.91 -5.70 -4.83
C ALA A 23 4.76 -5.87 -6.37
N GLY A 24 5.60 -6.68 -7.02
CA GLY A 24 5.49 -6.99 -8.45
C GLY A 24 6.32 -6.09 -9.37
N PHE A 25 7.05 -5.10 -8.84
CA PHE A 25 7.88 -4.20 -9.63
C PHE A 25 9.20 -4.87 -10.06
N ASN A 26 9.67 -4.56 -11.27
CA ASN A 26 11.03 -4.88 -11.70
C ASN A 26 11.99 -3.81 -11.19
N GLN A 27 12.61 -4.05 -10.03
CA GLN A 27 13.34 -3.03 -9.27
C GLN A 27 12.39 -1.92 -8.80
N GLU A 28 12.30 -0.79 -9.49
CA GLU A 28 11.36 0.30 -9.18
C GLU A 28 10.38 0.57 -10.33
N THR A 29 10.49 -0.19 -11.42
CA THR A 29 9.67 0.01 -12.61
C THR A 29 8.46 -0.92 -12.59
N SER A 30 7.30 -0.41 -12.94
CA SER A 30 6.07 -1.20 -13.06
C SER A 30 5.75 -1.57 -14.50
N GLU A 31 4.76 -2.45 -14.68
CA GLU A 31 4.13 -2.64 -15.99
C GLU A 31 3.37 -1.37 -16.44
N CYS A 32 2.93 -0.52 -15.49
CA CYS A 32 2.27 0.75 -15.77
C CYS A 32 3.22 1.79 -16.38
N GLU A 33 4.51 1.73 -16.07
CA GLU A 33 5.54 2.59 -16.66
C GLU A 33 5.69 2.40 -18.18
N ILE A 34 5.37 1.20 -18.68
CA ILE A 34 5.57 0.83 -20.09
C ILE A 34 4.58 1.56 -21.02
N GLU A 35 3.39 1.88 -20.51
CA GLU A 35 2.37 2.66 -21.24
C GLU A 35 2.58 4.16 -20.93
N THR A 36 3.60 4.76 -21.55
CA THR A 36 3.97 6.18 -21.32
C THR A 36 2.84 7.12 -21.73
N THR A 37 1.91 7.39 -20.84
CA THR A 37 0.96 8.49 -20.94
C THR A 37 1.42 9.64 -20.05
N ALA A 38 0.98 10.86 -20.39
CA ALA A 38 1.47 12.10 -19.77
C ALA A 38 1.14 12.25 -18.26
N SER A 39 0.51 11.25 -17.64
CA SER A 39 0.01 11.26 -16.25
C SER A 39 0.68 10.22 -15.33
N TYR A 40 1.73 9.51 -15.77
CA TYR A 40 2.43 8.54 -14.93
C TYR A 40 3.22 9.20 -13.79
N THR A 41 3.07 8.65 -12.58
CA THR A 41 3.87 8.97 -11.39
C THR A 41 4.59 7.70 -10.94
N PRO A 42 5.94 7.69 -10.88
CA PRO A 42 6.70 6.48 -10.56
C PRO A 42 6.39 5.86 -9.19
N ALA A 43 6.57 4.55 -9.11
CA ALA A 43 6.50 3.81 -7.86
C ALA A 43 7.41 4.42 -6.79
N THR A 44 6.81 4.83 -5.67
CA THR A 44 7.48 5.51 -4.56
C THR A 44 7.17 4.79 -3.27
N MET A 45 8.19 4.57 -2.44
CA MET A 45 8.01 4.03 -1.09
C MET A 45 7.64 5.17 -0.13
N GLU A 46 6.33 5.33 0.12
CA GLU A 46 5.76 6.42 0.92
C GLU A 46 5.95 6.25 2.43
N LEU A 47 5.98 4.99 2.89
CA LEU A 47 6.11 4.65 4.31
C LEU A 47 6.97 3.41 4.48
N VAL A 48 7.84 3.43 5.50
CA VAL A 48 8.45 2.24 6.09
C VAL A 48 8.21 2.27 7.60
N LYS A 49 7.55 1.25 8.15
CA LYS A 49 7.24 1.15 9.58
C LYS A 49 6.83 -0.27 9.94
N ASP A 50 7.05 -0.68 11.18
CA ASP A 50 6.37 -1.85 11.77
C ASP A 50 4.90 -1.51 12.06
N LEU A 51 3.98 -1.95 11.20
CA LEU A 51 2.55 -1.64 11.27
C LEU A 51 1.79 -2.59 12.19
N ASN A 52 2.19 -3.87 12.22
CA ASN A 52 1.51 -4.90 12.99
C ASN A 52 2.09 -5.09 14.40
N GLY A 53 3.29 -4.57 14.68
CA GLY A 53 3.99 -4.64 15.96
C GLY A 53 4.85 -5.90 16.14
N ASP A 54 5.25 -6.55 15.04
CA ASP A 54 6.00 -7.81 15.09
C ASP A 54 7.53 -7.64 15.10
N GLY A 55 8.00 -6.39 15.11
CA GLY A 55 9.40 -6.00 15.12
C GLY A 55 10.09 -6.02 13.75
N ARG A 56 9.35 -6.24 12.66
CA ARG A 56 9.87 -6.20 11.28
C ARG A 56 9.28 -5.02 10.50
N PRO A 57 10.00 -4.50 9.50
CA PRO A 57 9.51 -3.40 8.69
C PRO A 57 8.43 -3.86 7.70
N ASP A 58 7.41 -3.03 7.57
CA ASP A 58 6.43 -3.04 6.49
C ASP A 58 6.62 -1.79 5.64
N ALA A 59 6.22 -1.85 4.37
CA ALA A 59 6.31 -0.72 3.46
C ALA A 59 5.00 -0.49 2.70
N LEU A 60 4.64 0.79 2.53
CA LEU A 60 3.61 1.23 1.62
C LEU A 60 4.30 1.81 0.37
N ILE A 61 4.04 1.20 -0.77
CA ILE A 61 4.50 1.67 -2.08
C ILE A 61 3.29 2.22 -2.83
N THR A 62 3.43 3.37 -3.49
CA THR A 62 2.38 3.96 -4.31
C THR A 62 2.87 4.25 -5.71
N GLU A 63 1.99 4.15 -6.69
CA GLU A 63 2.24 4.53 -8.07
C GLU A 63 1.03 5.29 -8.62
N GLY A 64 1.24 6.12 -9.65
CA GLY A 64 0.19 6.91 -10.28
C GLY A 64 0.07 6.65 -11.78
N SER A 65 -1.15 6.42 -12.23
CA SER A 65 -1.52 6.33 -13.65
C SER A 65 -3.05 6.25 -13.74
N THR A 66 -3.64 7.13 -14.55
CA THR A 66 -5.08 7.03 -14.85
C THR A 66 -5.43 5.81 -15.71
N ASP A 67 -4.45 5.29 -16.46
CA ASP A 67 -4.67 4.13 -17.32
C ASP A 67 -4.65 2.83 -16.52
N CYS A 68 -3.80 2.73 -15.50
CA CYS A 68 -3.76 1.58 -14.62
C CYS A 68 -4.82 1.62 -13.50
N TYR A 69 -5.02 2.79 -12.89
CA TYR A 69 -5.84 2.91 -11.67
C TYR A 69 -7.18 3.60 -11.89
N GLY A 70 -7.52 3.89 -13.16
CA GLY A 70 -8.78 4.52 -13.54
C GLY A 70 -8.98 5.88 -12.87
N GLN A 71 -10.19 6.12 -12.38
CA GLN A 71 -10.57 7.40 -11.75
C GLN A 71 -9.82 7.67 -10.43
N ALA A 72 -9.29 6.64 -9.77
CA ALA A 72 -8.46 6.85 -8.59
C ALA A 72 -7.14 7.54 -8.95
N GLY A 73 -6.61 7.28 -10.16
CA GLY A 73 -5.35 7.84 -10.65
C GLY A 73 -4.10 7.33 -9.93
N THR A 74 -4.26 6.54 -8.87
CA THR A 74 -3.18 5.97 -8.06
C THR A 74 -3.58 4.62 -7.49
N GLY A 75 -2.59 3.77 -7.26
CA GLY A 75 -2.72 2.52 -6.53
C GLY A 75 -1.65 2.42 -5.46
N PHE A 76 -1.90 1.56 -4.48
CA PHE A 76 -0.94 1.27 -3.42
C PHE A 76 -0.72 -0.23 -3.23
N TYR A 77 0.45 -0.54 -2.70
CA TYR A 77 0.95 -1.88 -2.45
C TYR A 77 1.49 -1.91 -1.03
N LEU A 78 0.85 -2.69 -0.16
CA LEU A 78 1.34 -2.95 1.19
C LEU A 78 2.15 -4.24 1.17
N VAL A 79 3.42 -4.14 1.53
CA VAL A 79 4.32 -5.29 1.65
C VAL A 79 4.88 -5.39 3.07
N SER A 80 5.14 -6.61 3.51
CA SER A 80 5.62 -6.90 4.87
C SER A 80 6.82 -7.83 4.85
N GLN A 81 7.85 -7.51 5.63
CA GLN A 81 8.95 -8.44 5.84
C GLN A 81 8.52 -9.57 6.79
N GLN A 82 8.58 -10.80 6.28
CA GLN A 82 8.22 -12.00 7.01
C GLN A 82 9.36 -12.44 7.94
N SER A 83 9.06 -13.35 8.87
CA SER A 83 10.02 -13.87 9.86
C SER A 83 11.25 -14.55 9.27
N ASP A 84 11.17 -15.02 8.01
CA ASP A 84 12.27 -15.62 7.27
C ASP A 84 13.10 -14.60 6.47
N GLY A 85 12.77 -13.31 6.56
CA GLY A 85 13.42 -12.22 5.84
C GLY A 85 12.93 -12.03 4.40
N HIS A 86 11.99 -12.84 3.93
CA HIS A 86 11.33 -12.63 2.64
C HIS A 86 10.28 -11.52 2.77
N TRP A 87 10.11 -10.74 1.70
CA TRP A 87 9.04 -9.75 1.62
C TRP A 87 7.82 -10.37 0.95
N LYS A 88 6.63 -10.06 1.47
CA LYS A 88 5.35 -10.57 0.98
C LYS A 88 4.40 -9.42 0.67
N LEU A 89 3.72 -9.49 -0.48
CA LEU A 89 2.56 -8.65 -0.77
C LEU A 89 1.40 -9.02 0.15
N MET A 90 0.96 -8.05 0.93
CA MET A 90 -0.15 -8.21 1.87
C MET A 90 -1.46 -7.74 1.27
N LEU A 91 -1.41 -6.68 0.45
CA LEU A 91 -2.56 -6.02 -0.14
C LEU A 91 -2.13 -5.12 -1.29
N GLU A 92 -2.95 -5.06 -2.34
CA GLU A 92 -2.86 -4.12 -3.45
C GLU A 92 -4.27 -3.62 -3.76
N GLU A 93 -4.44 -2.30 -3.87
CA GLU A 93 -5.74 -1.68 -4.19
C GLU A 93 -5.56 -0.40 -5.01
N ASN A 94 -6.61 -0.04 -5.75
CA ASN A 94 -6.70 1.23 -6.46
C ASN A 94 -7.23 2.31 -5.50
N GLY A 95 -6.45 3.35 -5.26
CA GLY A 95 -6.78 4.42 -4.32
C GLY A 95 -5.63 4.77 -3.39
N VAL A 96 -5.98 5.41 -2.27
CA VAL A 96 -5.03 5.85 -1.24
C VAL A 96 -5.29 5.07 0.05
N ALA A 97 -4.24 4.48 0.62
CA ALA A 97 -4.35 3.78 1.90
C ALA A 97 -4.37 4.77 3.08
N GLN A 98 -5.38 4.64 3.95
CA GLN A 98 -5.41 5.27 5.25
C GLN A 98 -5.43 4.20 6.35
N PHE A 99 -4.33 4.10 7.09
CA PHE A 99 -4.23 3.19 8.24
C PHE A 99 -5.09 3.70 9.41
N LEU A 100 -6.01 2.86 9.88
CA LEU A 100 -6.89 3.17 11.00
C LEU A 100 -6.30 2.70 12.33
N ALA A 101 -6.84 3.22 13.43
CA ALA A 101 -6.46 2.80 14.78
C ALA A 101 -7.02 1.40 15.15
N SER A 102 -8.11 0.99 14.49
CA SER A 102 -8.66 -0.37 14.65
C SER A 102 -7.75 -1.38 13.95
N LYS A 103 -7.76 -2.61 14.48
CA LYS A 103 -6.88 -3.69 14.02
C LYS A 103 -7.68 -4.96 13.73
N GLY A 104 -7.22 -5.71 12.75
CA GLY A 104 -7.61 -7.09 12.48
C GLY A 104 -6.75 -8.08 13.26
N ASN A 105 -6.66 -9.29 12.71
CA ASN A 105 -5.82 -10.35 13.28
C ASN A 105 -4.34 -9.98 13.18
N ASP A 106 -3.54 -10.56 14.07
CA ASP A 106 -2.08 -10.42 14.12
C ASP A 106 -1.58 -8.96 14.24
N GLY A 107 -2.43 -8.07 14.74
CA GLY A 107 -2.07 -6.67 15.00
C GLY A 107 -2.09 -5.76 13.78
N TRP A 108 -2.45 -6.27 12.60
CA TRP A 108 -2.54 -5.50 11.37
C TRP A 108 -3.61 -4.41 11.45
N PRO A 109 -3.30 -3.14 11.12
CA PRO A 109 -4.31 -2.09 11.07
C PRO A 109 -5.36 -2.39 10.01
N ASP A 110 -6.61 -2.01 10.30
CA ASP A 110 -7.61 -1.86 9.26
C ASP A 110 -7.19 -0.71 8.33
N ILE A 111 -7.55 -0.81 7.06
CA ILE A 111 -7.18 0.18 6.03
C ILE A 111 -8.47 0.69 5.41
N GLU A 112 -8.66 2.00 5.44
CA GLU A 112 -9.64 2.67 4.58
C GLU A 112 -9.01 2.93 3.22
N VAL A 113 -9.69 2.52 2.14
CA VAL A 113 -9.23 2.76 0.76
C VAL A 113 -9.94 3.99 0.22
N GLY A 114 -9.24 5.13 0.25
CA GLY A 114 -9.74 6.38 -0.28
C GLY A 114 -9.70 6.42 -1.80
N GLY A 115 -10.64 7.14 -2.42
CA GLY A 115 -10.73 7.31 -3.86
C GLY A 115 -11.85 8.29 -4.24
N PRO A 116 -12.28 8.32 -5.51
CA PRO A 116 -13.44 9.12 -5.91
C PRO A 116 -14.72 8.67 -5.19
N GLY A 117 -15.50 9.63 -4.68
CA GLY A 117 -16.79 9.36 -4.04
C GLY A 117 -16.82 9.77 -2.55
N PHE A 118 -17.75 9.16 -1.81
CA PHE A 118 -18.03 9.50 -0.39
C PHE A 118 -18.34 8.26 0.45
N CYS A 119 -18.04 7.07 -0.06
CA CYS A 119 -18.18 5.81 0.67
C CYS A 119 -16.99 4.94 0.32
N PHE A 120 -16.18 4.62 1.32
CA PHE A 120 -14.88 4.00 1.17
C PHE A 120 -14.87 2.66 1.89
N PRO A 121 -14.35 1.60 1.25
CA PRO A 121 -14.26 0.31 1.91
C PRO A 121 -13.17 0.37 2.98
N VAL A 122 -13.50 -0.18 4.14
CA VAL A 122 -12.54 -0.56 5.16
C VAL A 122 -12.26 -2.04 5.00
N ILE A 123 -10.99 -2.38 4.82
CA ILE A 123 -10.50 -3.74 4.69
C ILE A 123 -9.73 -4.13 5.95
N ARG A 124 -9.94 -5.37 6.39
CA ARG A 124 -9.37 -5.94 7.62
C ARG A 124 -8.60 -7.21 7.30
N TYR A 125 -7.46 -7.39 7.96
CA TYR A 125 -6.72 -8.65 7.90
C TYR A 125 -7.42 -9.74 8.74
N ASP A 126 -7.73 -10.88 8.12
CA ASP A 126 -8.45 -12.00 8.75
C ASP A 126 -7.54 -13.09 9.34
N GLY A 127 -6.22 -12.88 9.33
CA GLY A 127 -5.20 -13.87 9.72
C GLY A 127 -4.62 -14.63 8.51
N GLN A 128 -5.17 -14.41 7.31
CA GLN A 128 -4.63 -14.94 6.06
C GLN A 128 -4.43 -13.83 5.03
N ARG A 129 -5.42 -12.95 4.87
CA ARG A 129 -5.42 -11.84 3.89
C ARG A 129 -6.31 -10.68 4.35
N TYR A 130 -6.10 -9.52 3.74
CA TYR A 130 -7.04 -8.41 3.83
C TYR A 130 -8.34 -8.73 3.08
N ARG A 131 -9.47 -8.38 3.68
CA ARG A 131 -10.81 -8.53 3.09
C ARG A 131 -11.68 -7.36 3.46
N PHE A 132 -12.70 -7.10 2.63
CA PHE A 132 -13.77 -6.18 2.97
C PHE A 132 -14.33 -6.46 4.36
N HIS A 133 -14.42 -5.42 5.18
CA HIS A 133 -14.98 -5.48 6.52
C HIS A 133 -16.30 -4.71 6.63
N HIS A 134 -16.29 -3.44 6.24
CA HIS A 134 -17.46 -2.57 6.15
C HIS A 134 -17.10 -1.35 5.28
N SER A 135 -18.05 -0.46 5.04
CA SER A 135 -17.80 0.82 4.39
C SER A 135 -17.97 1.98 5.36
N VAL A 136 -17.20 3.05 5.17
CA VAL A 136 -17.28 4.30 5.94
C VAL A 136 -17.50 5.49 5.01
N GLY A 137 -18.20 6.51 5.48
CA GLY A 137 -18.44 7.74 4.73
C GLY A 137 -19.90 8.21 4.78
N GLU A 138 -20.15 9.38 4.21
CA GLU A 138 -21.45 10.07 4.31
C GLU A 138 -22.56 9.42 3.47
N ARG A 139 -22.21 8.56 2.50
CA ARG A 139 -23.16 7.99 1.52
C ARG A 139 -22.90 6.52 1.21
N CYS A 140 -22.79 5.70 2.23
CA CYS A 140 -22.80 4.26 2.04
C CYS A 140 -24.23 3.76 1.87
N ALA A 141 -24.51 3.15 0.72
CA ALA A 141 -25.79 2.47 0.52
C ALA A 141 -25.80 1.19 1.36
N ASP A 142 -26.92 0.95 2.05
CA ASP A 142 -27.18 -0.27 2.84
C ASP A 142 -27.43 -1.50 1.96
#